data_AF-A0A9E1GR23-F1
#
_entry.id   AF-A0A9E1GR23-F1
#
_cell.length_a   1.000
_cell.length_b   1.000
_cell.length_c   1.000
_cell.angle_alpha   90.00
_cell.angle_beta   90.00
_cell.angle_gamma   90.00
#
_symmetry.space_group_name_H-M   'P 1'
#
loop_
_entity.id
_entity.type
_entity.pdbx_description
1 polymer ?
#
loop_
_entity_poly.entity_id
_entity_poly.type
_entity_poly.pdbx_seq_one_letter_code
_entity_poly.pdbx_strand_id
1 'polypeptide(L)'
;MDRTHLYLPDWGSTTARLKEQYGNFENFRSSWEESGAGTPSEGGTPSVSGSIVVHAGQIHADNFCGAGISADGIRGSRTKKAGIKVLQQALNLDYQAGLSVDGIWGSKSRQALGSHYVRRGERQYLVTAAEILLMLKDYTVNGVESPGIFGSGLEQAVKSYQEAQGLAVDGVAGSATFLSLIG
;
A
#
# COMPACT_ATOMS: atom_id res chain seq x y z
N MET A 1 26.93 -4.40 -18.95
CA MET A 1 26.09 -4.86 -17.83
C MET A 1 24.81 -4.07 -17.91
N ASP A 2 23.82 -4.67 -18.57
CA ASP A 2 22.55 -4.01 -18.91
C ASP A 2 21.71 -3.85 -17.65
N ARG A 3 21.25 -2.63 -17.36
CA ARG A 3 20.39 -2.36 -16.20
C ARG A 3 19.02 -2.96 -16.52
N THR A 4 18.57 -3.87 -15.66
CA THR A 4 17.24 -4.44 -15.72
C THR A 4 16.19 -3.34 -15.80
N HIS A 5 15.51 -3.30 -16.94
CA HIS A 5 14.36 -2.45 -17.21
C HIS A 5 13.30 -2.73 -16.13
N LEU A 6 12.94 -1.71 -15.36
CA LEU A 6 11.91 -1.74 -14.33
C LEU A 6 10.57 -2.07 -15.00
N TYR A 7 10.14 -3.32 -14.96
CA TYR A 7 8.88 -3.77 -15.55
C TYR A 7 7.75 -3.43 -14.58
N LEU A 8 7.06 -2.31 -14.83
CA LEU A 8 5.78 -1.99 -14.20
C LEU A 8 4.68 -2.78 -14.92
N PRO A 9 3.84 -3.57 -14.23
CA PRO A 9 2.62 -4.10 -14.82
C PRO A 9 1.72 -2.91 -15.24
N ASP A 10 1.29 -2.87 -16.49
CA ASP A 10 0.38 -1.84 -17.00
C ASP A 10 -0.99 -1.95 -16.33
N TRP A 11 -1.23 -1.10 -15.34
CA TRP A 11 -2.53 -0.94 -14.66
C TRP A 11 -3.20 0.37 -15.05
N GLY A 12 -2.82 0.95 -16.19
CA GLY A 12 -3.21 2.31 -16.56
C GLY A 12 -2.46 3.31 -15.69
N SER A 13 -1.50 4.01 -16.28
CA SER A 13 -0.88 5.18 -15.63
C SER A 13 -1.98 6.11 -15.09
N THR A 14 -1.73 6.83 -13.99
CA THR A 14 -2.61 7.94 -13.55
C THR A 14 -2.97 8.86 -14.72
N THR A 15 -2.08 8.99 -15.70
CA THR A 15 -2.28 9.67 -16.98
C THR A 15 -3.41 9.08 -17.84
N ALA A 16 -3.65 7.76 -17.83
CA ALA A 16 -4.75 7.11 -18.55
C ALA A 16 -6.12 7.48 -17.94
N ARG A 17 -6.25 7.46 -16.61
CA ARG A 17 -7.48 7.91 -15.92
C ARG A 17 -7.71 9.42 -16.05
N LEU A 18 -6.65 10.22 -15.98
CA LEU A 18 -6.73 11.66 -16.22
C LEU A 18 -7.07 11.96 -17.70
N LYS A 19 -6.56 11.18 -18.65
CA LYS A 19 -6.96 11.25 -20.07
C LYS A 19 -8.38 10.77 -20.30
N GLU A 20 -8.87 9.78 -19.57
CA GLU A 20 -10.27 9.34 -19.64
C GLU A 20 -11.21 10.41 -19.09
N GLN A 21 -10.84 11.07 -17.98
CA GLN A 21 -11.68 12.07 -17.32
C GLN A 21 -11.62 13.46 -17.98
N TYR A 22 -10.47 13.87 -18.52
CA TYR A 22 -10.26 15.22 -19.05
C TYR A 22 -9.84 15.24 -20.54
N GLY A 23 -9.52 14.09 -21.14
CA GLY A 23 -9.10 13.98 -22.55
C GLY A 23 -7.66 14.43 -22.78
N ASN A 24 -7.35 15.67 -22.45
CA ASN A 24 -6.03 16.28 -22.61
C ASN A 24 -5.65 17.15 -21.39
N PHE A 25 -4.38 17.56 -21.35
CA PHE A 25 -3.83 18.36 -20.25
C PHE A 25 -4.48 19.76 -20.14
N GLU A 26 -4.88 20.36 -21.26
CA GLU A 26 -5.49 21.70 -21.30
C GLU A 26 -6.90 21.73 -20.71
N ASN A 27 -7.69 20.67 -20.92
CA ASN A 27 -9.01 20.48 -20.32
C ASN A 27 -8.91 20.23 -18.81
N PHE A 28 -7.90 19.46 -18.39
CA PHE A 28 -7.59 19.27 -16.96
C PHE A 28 -7.25 20.61 -16.31
N ARG A 29 -6.40 21.42 -16.96
CA ARG A 29 -6.01 22.76 -16.52
C ARG A 29 -7.20 23.75 -16.50
N SER A 30 -8.06 23.72 -17.51
CA SER A 30 -9.23 24.63 -17.60
C SER A 30 -10.20 24.45 -16.42
N SER A 31 -10.29 23.24 -15.85
CA SER A 31 -11.10 23.00 -14.64
C SER A 31 -10.62 23.78 -13.40
N TRP A 32 -9.38 24.30 -13.43
CA TRP A 32 -8.81 25.15 -12.38
C TRP A 32 -9.15 26.62 -12.61
N GLU A 33 -9.23 27.06 -13.88
CA GLU A 33 -9.48 28.46 -14.25
C GLU A 33 -10.94 28.86 -14.06
N GLU A 34 -11.89 27.93 -14.24
CA GLU A 34 -13.33 28.16 -13.97
C GLU A 34 -13.63 28.41 -12.48
N SER A 35 -12.68 28.07 -11.59
CA SER A 35 -12.76 28.29 -10.14
C SER A 35 -12.15 29.62 -9.65
N GLY A 36 -11.67 30.48 -10.56
CA GLY A 36 -11.38 31.88 -10.24
C GLY A 36 -10.13 32.14 -9.38
N ALA A 37 -9.00 31.49 -9.68
CA ALA A 37 -7.70 31.87 -9.12
C ALA A 37 -6.71 32.23 -10.24
N GLY A 38 -6.12 33.43 -10.14
CA GLY A 38 -5.34 34.09 -11.18
C GLY A 38 -4.01 33.44 -11.57
N THR A 39 -3.42 34.03 -12.60
CA THR A 39 -2.16 33.70 -13.30
C THR A 39 -1.01 33.20 -12.41
N PRO A 40 -0.20 32.23 -12.90
CA PRO A 40 0.91 31.65 -12.14
C PRO A 40 2.11 32.61 -12.14
N SER A 41 2.42 33.16 -10.96
CA SER A 41 3.76 33.67 -10.67
C SER A 41 4.67 32.47 -10.39
N GLU A 42 5.89 32.50 -10.91
CA GLU A 42 6.95 31.52 -10.63
C GLU A 42 7.08 31.27 -9.11
N GLY A 43 6.61 30.11 -8.64
CA GLY A 43 6.76 29.69 -7.25
C GLY A 43 5.63 28.80 -6.76
N GLY A 44 5.91 27.50 -6.65
CA GLY A 44 5.07 26.54 -5.95
C GLY A 44 4.33 25.58 -6.87
N THR A 45 4.93 24.41 -7.11
CA THR A 45 4.15 23.21 -7.42
C THR A 45 3.09 23.01 -6.32
N PRO A 46 1.86 22.55 -6.64
CA PRO A 46 0.92 22.14 -5.60
C PRO A 46 1.59 21.02 -4.80
N SER A 47 1.98 21.35 -3.57
CA SER A 47 2.58 20.42 -2.63
C SER A 47 1.52 19.37 -2.30
N VAL A 48 1.67 18.17 -2.88
CA VAL A 48 0.97 17.00 -2.37
C VAL A 48 1.51 16.80 -0.95
N SER A 49 0.76 17.22 0.06
CA SER A 49 1.24 17.25 1.45
C SER A 49 1.48 15.84 2.03
N GLY A 50 1.06 14.78 1.33
CA GLY A 50 1.17 13.38 1.76
C GLY A 50 2.29 12.61 1.04
N SER A 51 2.69 11.48 1.61
CA SER A 51 3.70 10.60 1.01
C SER A 51 3.16 9.93 -0.26
N ILE A 52 3.99 9.91 -1.31
CA ILE A 52 3.71 9.18 -2.56
C ILE A 52 3.65 7.66 -2.34
N VAL A 53 4.42 7.13 -1.39
CA VAL A 53 4.46 5.70 -1.07
C VAL A 53 3.19 5.31 -0.32
N VAL A 54 2.78 6.14 0.65
CA VAL A 54 1.51 5.96 1.36
C VAL A 54 0.33 6.08 0.39
N HIS A 55 0.36 7.05 -0.53
CA HIS A 55 -0.65 7.21 -1.57
C HIS A 55 -0.79 5.93 -2.41
N ALA A 56 0.32 5.39 -2.89
CA ALA A 56 0.30 4.13 -3.64
C ALA A 56 -0.19 2.95 -2.79
N GLY A 57 0.23 2.86 -1.52
CA GLY A 57 -0.28 1.86 -0.58
C GLY A 57 -1.79 1.96 -0.34
N GLN A 58 -2.36 3.18 -0.31
CA GLN A 58 -3.80 3.39 -0.19
C GLN A 58 -4.56 2.88 -1.42
N ILE A 59 -4.03 3.11 -2.62
CA ILE A 59 -4.58 2.56 -3.87
C ILE A 59 -4.56 1.02 -3.83
N HIS A 60 -3.44 0.42 -3.44
CA HIS A 60 -3.34 -1.03 -3.37
C HIS A 60 -4.28 -1.63 -2.30
N ALA A 61 -4.43 -0.97 -1.15
CA ALA A 61 -5.38 -1.39 -0.12
C ALA A 61 -6.82 -1.36 -0.65
N ASP A 62 -7.19 -0.32 -1.41
CA ASP A 62 -8.53 -0.23 -2.02
C ASP A 62 -8.78 -1.35 -3.03
N ASN A 63 -7.83 -1.57 -3.95
CA ASN A 63 -7.92 -2.64 -4.95
C ASN A 63 -7.95 -4.04 -4.32
N PHE A 64 -7.21 -4.27 -3.22
CA PHE A 64 -7.07 -5.60 -2.62
C PHE A 64 -8.28 -6.01 -1.75
N CYS A 65 -8.86 -5.06 -1.01
CA CYS A 65 -9.90 -5.37 -0.01
C CYS A 65 -11.12 -4.46 -0.04
N GLY A 66 -11.27 -3.61 -1.06
CA GLY A 66 -12.35 -2.62 -1.14
C GLY A 66 -12.33 -1.69 0.08
N ALA A 67 -11.15 -1.14 0.40
CA ALA A 67 -10.92 -0.37 1.61
C ALA A 67 -11.87 0.84 1.74
N GLY A 68 -12.22 1.48 0.62
CA GLY A 68 -13.12 2.63 0.53
C GLY A 68 -12.46 3.90 1.08
N ILE A 69 -11.17 4.12 0.80
CA ILE A 69 -10.41 5.27 1.32
C ILE A 69 -9.91 6.18 0.20
N SER A 70 -9.67 7.45 0.53
CA SER A 70 -8.97 8.38 -0.37
C SER A 70 -7.48 8.02 -0.43
N ALA A 71 -6.88 8.10 -1.61
CA ALA A 71 -5.43 8.02 -1.79
C ALA A 71 -4.83 9.43 -1.68
N ASP A 72 -4.70 9.94 -0.46
CA ASP A 72 -4.21 11.28 -0.17
C ASP A 72 -2.74 11.32 0.31
N GLY A 73 -2.11 10.16 0.47
CA GLY A 73 -0.75 10.03 1.00
C GLY A 73 -0.64 10.22 2.51
N ILE A 74 -1.76 10.29 3.23
CA ILE A 74 -1.77 10.54 4.68
C ILE A 74 -2.17 9.27 5.43
N ARG A 75 -1.33 8.83 6.37
CA ARG A 75 -1.63 7.68 7.24
C ARG A 75 -2.55 8.06 8.43
N GLY A 76 -3.77 8.48 8.12
CA GLY A 76 -4.81 8.77 9.10
C GLY A 76 -5.53 7.52 9.64
N SER A 77 -6.56 7.72 10.47
CA SER A 77 -7.37 6.65 11.06
C SER A 77 -8.01 5.73 10.01
N ARG A 78 -8.46 6.28 8.88
CA ARG A 78 -9.00 5.51 7.74
C ARG A 78 -7.94 4.60 7.12
N THR A 79 -6.73 5.10 6.92
CA THR A 79 -5.59 4.34 6.37
C THR A 79 -5.16 3.23 7.32
N LYS A 80 -5.13 3.48 8.64
CA LYS A 80 -4.89 2.43 9.64
C LYS A 80 -5.95 1.33 9.59
N LYS A 81 -7.24 1.72 9.53
CA LYS A 81 -8.36 0.77 9.39
C LYS A 81 -8.26 -0.04 8.10
N ALA A 82 -7.82 0.58 6.99
CA ALA A 82 -7.57 -0.13 5.72
C ALA A 82 -6.45 -1.16 5.85
N GLY A 83 -5.37 -0.86 6.56
CA GLY A 83 -4.32 -1.84 6.86
C GLY A 83 -4.86 -3.08 7.59
N ILE A 84 -5.79 -2.91 8.53
CA ILE A 84 -6.45 -4.03 9.20
C ILE A 84 -7.29 -4.85 8.20
N LYS A 85 -8.05 -4.20 7.32
CA LYS A 85 -8.84 -4.87 6.26
C LYS A 85 -7.93 -5.67 5.31
N VAL A 86 -6.79 -5.12 4.92
CA VAL A 86 -5.80 -5.80 4.08
C VAL A 86 -5.34 -7.10 4.73
N LEU A 87 -4.97 -7.08 6.03
CA LEU A 87 -4.54 -8.28 6.72
C LEU A 87 -5.67 -9.30 6.90
N GLN A 88 -6.89 -8.86 7.25
CA GLN A 88 -8.07 -9.73 7.32
C GLN A 88 -8.35 -10.42 5.97
N GLN A 89 -8.26 -9.68 4.86
CA GLN A 89 -8.47 -10.20 3.51
C GLN A 89 -7.41 -11.25 3.15
N ALA A 90 -6.14 -10.99 3.41
CA ALA A 90 -5.08 -11.96 3.14
C ALA A 90 -5.25 -13.27 3.94
N LEU A 91 -5.59 -13.17 5.23
CA LEU A 91 -5.86 -14.35 6.07
C LEU A 91 -7.06 -15.17 5.55
N ASN A 92 -8.09 -14.50 5.03
CA ASN A 92 -9.22 -15.19 4.39
C ASN A 92 -8.80 -15.91 3.11
N LEU A 93 -7.97 -15.28 2.27
CA LEU A 93 -7.55 -15.84 0.99
C LEU A 93 -6.56 -17.01 1.14
N ASP A 94 -5.58 -16.91 2.04
CA ASP A 94 -4.58 -17.97 2.23
C ASP A 94 -5.06 -19.11 3.13
N TYR A 95 -5.85 -18.80 4.16
CA TYR A 95 -6.16 -19.74 5.24
C TYR A 95 -7.65 -19.96 5.48
N GLN A 96 -8.52 -19.43 4.61
CA GLN A 96 -9.97 -19.59 4.70
C GLN A 96 -10.53 -19.19 6.09
N ALA A 97 -9.93 -18.17 6.70
CA ALA A 97 -10.17 -17.80 8.11
C ALA A 97 -11.61 -17.36 8.44
N GLY A 98 -12.44 -17.05 7.45
CA GLY A 98 -13.85 -16.69 7.65
C GLY A 98 -14.05 -15.38 8.41
N LEU A 99 -13.10 -14.45 8.34
CA LEU A 99 -13.13 -13.15 9.00
C LEU A 99 -14.04 -12.17 8.25
N SER A 100 -14.74 -11.32 8.99
CA SER A 100 -15.29 -10.08 8.44
C SER A 100 -14.15 -9.14 8.07
N VAL A 101 -14.15 -8.59 6.86
CA VAL A 101 -13.16 -7.60 6.39
C VAL A 101 -13.63 -6.19 6.76
N ASP A 102 -13.73 -5.94 8.06
CA ASP A 102 -14.36 -4.75 8.64
C ASP A 102 -13.36 -3.72 9.18
N GLY A 103 -12.07 -4.06 9.23
CA GLY A 103 -11.02 -3.22 9.76
C GLY A 103 -10.99 -3.16 11.30
N ILE A 104 -11.57 -4.14 11.98
CA ILE A 104 -11.56 -4.27 13.44
C ILE A 104 -10.67 -5.44 13.83
N TRP A 105 -9.55 -5.15 14.50
CA TRP A 105 -8.61 -6.19 14.94
C TRP A 105 -9.05 -6.85 16.25
N GLY A 106 -9.98 -7.80 16.14
CA GLY A 106 -10.55 -8.56 17.27
C GLY A 106 -9.85 -9.89 17.58
N SER A 107 -10.41 -10.65 18.53
CA SER A 107 -9.90 -11.97 18.93
C SER A 107 -9.86 -12.97 17.78
N LYS A 108 -10.87 -12.98 16.91
CA LYS A 108 -10.91 -13.84 15.71
C LYS A 108 -9.76 -13.52 14.76
N SER A 109 -9.50 -12.24 14.48
CA SER A 109 -8.40 -11.84 13.60
C SER A 109 -7.03 -12.18 14.22
N ARG A 110 -6.87 -11.98 15.53
CA ARG A 110 -5.66 -12.39 16.25
C ARG A 110 -5.44 -13.90 16.20
N GLN A 111 -6.49 -14.69 16.40
CA GLN A 111 -6.42 -16.15 16.32
C GLN A 111 -6.09 -16.61 14.90
N ALA A 112 -6.71 -16.02 13.89
CA ALA A 112 -6.46 -16.31 12.48
C ALA A 112 -5.04 -15.97 12.05
N LEU A 113 -4.44 -14.90 12.57
CA LEU A 113 -3.02 -14.61 12.33
C LEU A 113 -2.12 -15.65 13.00
N GLY A 114 -2.42 -16.01 14.26
CA GLY A 114 -1.76 -17.10 14.97
C GLY A 114 -0.23 -17.03 14.89
N SER A 115 0.38 -18.10 14.36
CA SER A 115 1.82 -18.21 14.08
C SER A 115 2.14 -18.13 12.58
N HIS A 116 1.21 -17.66 11.75
CA HIS A 116 1.46 -17.47 10.33
C HIS A 116 2.50 -16.38 10.12
N TYR A 117 3.33 -16.57 9.10
CA TYR A 117 4.40 -15.68 8.72
C TYR A 117 4.61 -15.76 7.21
N VAL A 118 5.31 -14.76 6.68
CA VAL A 118 5.91 -14.84 5.34
C VAL A 118 7.39 -14.46 5.38
N ARG A 119 8.20 -15.13 4.55
CA ARG A 119 9.64 -14.89 4.40
C ARG A 119 10.09 -15.11 2.96
N ARG A 120 11.36 -14.78 2.69
CA ARG A 120 11.96 -14.87 1.36
C ARG A 120 11.70 -16.21 0.66
N GLY A 121 11.22 -16.12 -0.58
CA GLY A 121 10.93 -17.25 -1.47
C GLY A 121 9.50 -17.77 -1.40
N GLU A 122 8.68 -17.26 -0.47
CA GLU A 122 7.27 -17.66 -0.36
C GLU A 122 6.37 -16.84 -1.29
N ARG A 123 5.24 -17.43 -1.70
CA ARG A 123 4.21 -16.79 -2.52
C ARG A 123 2.84 -16.99 -1.87
N GLN A 124 2.25 -15.93 -1.33
CA GLN A 124 1.01 -15.96 -0.55
C GLN A 124 0.29 -14.61 -0.63
N TYR A 125 -1.01 -14.54 -0.35
CA TYR A 125 -1.71 -13.26 -0.20
C TYR A 125 -1.26 -12.50 1.05
N LEU A 126 -0.70 -13.17 2.05
CA LEU A 126 -0.06 -12.57 3.22
C LEU A 126 1.23 -11.82 2.86
N VAL A 127 1.88 -12.19 1.74
CA VAL A 127 2.96 -11.39 1.15
C VAL A 127 2.41 -10.09 0.57
N THR A 128 1.32 -10.15 -0.20
CA THR A 128 0.61 -8.95 -0.70
C THR A 128 0.25 -8.02 0.44
N ALA A 129 -0.25 -8.56 1.56
CA ALA A 129 -0.53 -7.77 2.74
C ALA A 129 0.73 -7.11 3.33
N ALA A 130 1.85 -7.82 3.42
CA ALA A 130 3.11 -7.24 3.91
C ALA A 130 3.59 -6.07 3.03
N GLU A 131 3.54 -6.22 1.71
CA GLU A 131 3.90 -5.18 0.74
C GLU A 131 3.05 -3.92 0.91
N ILE A 132 1.72 -4.08 0.91
CA ILE A 132 0.78 -2.96 1.08
C ILE A 132 0.98 -2.28 2.44
N LEU A 133 1.09 -3.06 3.51
CA LEU A 133 1.22 -2.52 4.86
C LEU A 133 2.52 -1.73 5.06
N LEU A 134 3.63 -2.17 4.46
CA LEU A 134 4.89 -1.43 4.44
C LEU A 134 4.74 -0.11 3.69
N MET A 135 4.09 -0.11 2.52
CA MET A 135 3.81 1.12 1.79
C MET A 135 2.94 2.10 2.61
N LEU A 136 1.94 1.58 3.31
CA LEU A 136 1.10 2.38 4.22
C LEU A 136 1.85 2.92 5.45
N LYS A 137 3.07 2.43 5.72
CA LYS A 137 4.02 2.93 6.73
C LYS A 137 5.18 3.71 6.11
N ASP A 138 5.07 4.06 4.82
CA ASP A 138 6.06 4.84 4.06
C ASP A 138 7.37 4.07 3.74
N TYR A 139 7.30 2.73 3.65
CA TYR A 139 8.41 1.90 3.21
C TYR A 139 8.19 1.46 1.76
N THR A 140 9.15 1.79 0.90
CA THR A 140 9.12 1.38 -0.51
C THR A 140 9.37 -0.10 -0.66
N VAL A 141 8.56 -0.75 -1.50
CA VAL A 141 8.71 -2.13 -1.94
C VAL A 141 8.80 -2.17 -3.48
N ASN A 142 9.35 -3.23 -4.06
CA ASN A 142 9.58 -3.34 -5.50
C ASN A 142 8.31 -3.72 -6.30
N GLY A 143 7.17 -3.14 -5.94
CA GLY A 143 5.85 -3.48 -6.48
C GLY A 143 4.98 -4.24 -5.48
N VAL A 144 3.74 -4.47 -5.89
CA VAL A 144 2.75 -5.27 -5.15
C VAL A 144 2.15 -6.28 -6.12
N GLU A 145 2.33 -7.57 -5.85
CA GLU A 145 1.68 -8.65 -6.59
C GLU A 145 0.56 -9.30 -5.76
N SER A 146 -0.38 -9.99 -6.43
CA SER A 146 -1.51 -10.66 -5.78
C SER A 146 -1.79 -12.02 -6.43
N PRO A 147 -1.40 -13.15 -5.80
CA PRO A 147 -0.62 -13.25 -4.56
C PRO A 147 0.83 -12.76 -4.73
N GLY A 148 1.35 -12.12 -3.69
CA GLY A 148 2.68 -11.52 -3.61
C GLY A 148 3.79 -12.56 -3.59
N ILE A 149 4.99 -12.18 -4.04
CA ILE A 149 6.20 -13.01 -3.96
C ILE A 149 7.22 -12.34 -3.05
N PHE A 150 7.62 -13.01 -1.98
CA PHE A 150 8.54 -12.44 -1.01
C PHE A 150 9.96 -12.45 -1.57
N GLY A 151 10.28 -11.42 -2.36
CA GLY A 151 11.59 -11.21 -2.98
C GLY A 151 12.61 -10.56 -2.03
N SER A 152 13.82 -10.34 -2.54
CA SER A 152 14.91 -9.68 -1.80
C SER A 152 14.61 -8.23 -1.45
N GLY A 153 13.86 -7.52 -2.29
CA GLY A 153 13.43 -6.14 -2.01
C GLY A 153 12.49 -6.07 -0.81
N LEU A 154 11.51 -6.98 -0.74
CA LEU A 154 10.60 -7.07 0.40
C LEU A 154 11.34 -7.51 1.68
N GLU A 155 12.28 -8.44 1.59
CA GLU A 155 13.13 -8.84 2.72
C GLU A 155 13.88 -7.64 3.32
N GLN A 156 14.47 -6.79 2.47
CA GLN A 156 15.17 -5.60 2.92
C GLN A 156 14.22 -4.60 3.58
N ALA A 157 13.05 -4.35 2.98
CA ALA A 157 12.05 -3.45 3.56
C ALA A 157 11.54 -3.95 4.91
N VAL A 158 11.30 -5.25 5.08
CA VAL A 158 10.92 -5.86 6.37
C VAL A 158 12.03 -5.68 7.40
N LYS A 159 13.30 -5.93 7.05
CA LYS A 159 14.43 -5.74 7.98
C LYS A 159 14.56 -4.28 8.42
N SER A 160 14.49 -3.33 7.48
CA SER A 160 14.55 -1.89 7.79
C SER A 160 13.37 -1.45 8.67
N TYR A 161 12.17 -2.00 8.44
CA TYR A 161 11.02 -1.74 9.29
C TYR A 161 11.21 -2.32 10.70
N GLN A 162 11.66 -3.57 10.80
CA GLN A 162 11.90 -4.24 12.08
C GLN A 162 12.93 -3.47 12.92
N GLU A 163 14.03 -3.05 12.32
CA GLU A 163 15.06 -2.24 12.97
C GLU A 163 14.48 -0.92 13.51
N ALA A 164 13.74 -0.19 12.67
CA ALA A 164 13.13 1.08 13.06
C ALA A 164 12.06 0.95 14.15
N GLN A 165 11.44 -0.22 14.30
CA GLN A 165 10.40 -0.49 15.32
C GLN A 165 10.94 -1.24 16.54
N GLY A 166 12.24 -1.52 16.61
CA GLY A 166 12.83 -2.29 17.72
C GLY A 166 12.36 -3.74 17.80
N LEU A 167 11.99 -4.33 16.65
CA LEU A 167 11.64 -5.74 16.53
C LEU A 167 12.89 -6.59 16.25
N ALA A 168 12.78 -7.91 16.35
CA ALA A 168 13.82 -8.81 15.86
C ALA A 168 14.02 -8.60 14.35
N VAL A 169 15.26 -8.35 13.92
CA VAL A 169 15.61 -8.06 12.52
C VAL A 169 15.94 -9.36 11.77
N ASP A 170 14.95 -10.23 11.65
CA ASP A 170 15.09 -11.55 11.02
C ASP A 170 14.67 -11.56 9.54
N GLY A 171 14.06 -10.49 9.03
CA GLY A 171 13.53 -10.43 7.66
C GLY A 171 12.31 -11.30 7.41
N VAL A 172 11.66 -11.77 8.48
CA VAL A 172 10.43 -12.55 8.45
C VAL A 172 9.28 -11.66 8.90
N ALA A 173 8.25 -11.49 8.07
CA ALA A 173 7.03 -10.84 8.51
C ALA A 173 6.18 -11.86 9.27
N GLY A 174 6.41 -11.98 10.57
CA GLY A 174 5.59 -12.78 11.49
C GLY A 174 4.57 -11.94 12.26
N SER A 175 3.91 -12.56 13.22
CA SER A 175 2.81 -11.94 13.99
C SER A 175 3.21 -10.61 14.65
N ALA A 176 4.41 -10.50 15.23
CA ALA A 176 4.88 -9.24 15.82
C ALA A 176 5.02 -8.12 14.78
N THR A 177 5.57 -8.44 13.60
CA THR A 177 5.71 -7.50 12.49
C THR A 177 4.35 -7.05 11.96
N PHE A 178 3.43 -7.98 11.70
CA PHE A 178 2.08 -7.65 11.23
C PHE A 178 1.28 -6.81 12.22
N LEU A 179 1.36 -7.12 13.52
CA LEU A 179 0.70 -6.32 14.57
C LEU A 179 1.25 -4.89 14.64
N SER A 180 2.56 -4.70 14.46
CA SER A 180 3.18 -3.37 14.41
C SER A 180 2.75 -2.58 13.15
N LEU A 181 2.68 -3.28 12.01
CA LEU A 181 2.29 -2.70 10.72
C LEU A 181 0.85 -2.16 10.70
N ILE A 182 -0.09 -2.84 11.37
CA ILE A 182 -1.49 -2.39 11.45
C ILE A 182 -1.73 -1.30 12.51
N GLY A 183 -0.75 -1.02 13.38
CA GLY A 183 -0.79 0.06 14.40
C GLY A 183 -0.69 1.49 13.89
#